data_AF-A0A925MH01-F1
#
_entry.id   AF-A0A925MH01-F1
#
_cell.length_a   1.000
_cell.length_b   1.000
_cell.length_c   1.000
_cell.angle_alpha   90.00
_cell.angle_beta   90.00
_cell.angle_gamma   90.00
#
_symmetry.space_group_name_H-M   'P 1'
#
loop_
_entity.id
_entity.type
_entity.pdbx_description
1 polymer ?
#
loop_
_entity_poly.entity_id
_entity_poly.type
_entity_poly.pdbx_seq_one_letter_code
_entity_poly.pdbx_strand_id
1 'polypeptide(L)'
;MKLRDRLLLFSTAQLVVFGALFALAFGSFEQTVLPMLESMLRAKAESLTRSVSAGIDVPLWAEDRALLDRTLASVVADPDFAAVIVRDVHDQIVHHRGPPGHECARGQSELVAHAGVGHVCAWTKISFEGLRLGRVSVVLSTARYDTVSRWAVWIAVGGLLVWLMALGYSIVFARSFVSPIRAMMVFSRQVAGGAFARRLEVG
;
A
#
# COMPACT_ATOMS: atom_id res chain seq x y z
N MET A 1 10.68 -44.38 -9.27
CA MET A 1 10.89 -43.19 -8.42
C MET A 1 10.99 -43.61 -6.96
N LYS A 2 12.00 -43.15 -6.21
CA LYS A 2 12.21 -43.52 -4.81
C LYS A 2 11.31 -42.66 -3.91
N LEU A 3 10.85 -43.17 -2.76
CA LEU A 3 9.97 -42.48 -1.80
C LEU A 3 10.47 -41.05 -1.45
N ARG A 4 11.79 -40.86 -1.41
CA ARG A 4 12.47 -39.57 -1.25
C ARG A 4 12.02 -38.51 -2.26
N ASP A 5 12.04 -38.88 -3.54
CA ASP A 5 11.78 -37.92 -4.60
C ASP A 5 10.29 -37.50 -4.56
N ARG A 6 9.40 -38.39 -4.06
CA ARG A 6 7.99 -38.07 -3.82
C ARG A 6 7.79 -37.11 -2.64
N LEU A 7 8.47 -37.32 -1.51
CA LEU A 7 8.38 -36.43 -0.36
C LEU A 7 8.95 -35.04 -0.65
N LEU A 8 10.09 -34.99 -1.34
CA LEU A 8 10.69 -33.74 -1.81
C LEU A 8 9.76 -33.00 -2.76
N LEU A 9 9.25 -33.71 -3.78
CA LEU A 9 8.36 -33.12 -4.78
C LEU A 9 7.05 -32.63 -4.15
N PHE A 10 6.54 -33.33 -3.13
CA PHE A 10 5.35 -32.88 -2.40
C PHE A 10 5.61 -31.61 -1.58
N SER A 11 6.71 -31.56 -0.81
CA SER A 11 7.06 -30.38 -0.02
C SER A 11 7.39 -29.16 -0.88
N THR A 12 8.15 -29.34 -1.97
CA THR A 12 8.46 -28.24 -2.89
C THR A 12 7.22 -27.79 -3.64
N ALA A 13 6.34 -28.71 -4.07
CA ALA A 13 5.07 -28.34 -4.70
C ALA A 13 4.19 -27.52 -3.75
N GLN A 14 4.07 -27.90 -2.48
CA GLN A 14 3.32 -27.12 -1.49
C GLN A 14 3.91 -25.71 -1.32
N LEU A 15 5.24 -25.60 -1.24
CA LEU A 15 5.89 -24.30 -1.09
C LEU A 15 5.69 -23.42 -2.33
N VAL A 16 5.78 -24.00 -3.53
CA VAL A 16 5.52 -23.30 -4.80
C VAL A 16 4.08 -22.83 -4.88
N VAL A 17 3.11 -23.67 -4.51
CA VAL A 17 1.69 -23.29 -4.47
C VAL A 17 1.47 -22.14 -3.48
N PHE A 18 2.06 -22.20 -2.29
CA PHE A 18 1.99 -21.11 -1.31
C PHE A 18 2.60 -19.81 -1.84
N GLY A 19 3.76 -19.89 -2.48
CA GLY A 19 4.42 -18.73 -3.09
C GLY A 19 3.57 -18.11 -4.20
N ALA A 20 2.97 -18.94 -5.05
CA ALA A 20 2.06 -18.49 -6.11
C ALA A 20 0.81 -17.82 -5.54
N LEU A 21 0.18 -18.41 -4.52
CA LEU A 21 -0.98 -17.82 -3.84
C LEU A 21 -0.63 -16.48 -3.18
N PHE A 22 0.54 -16.38 -2.54
CA PHE A 22 1.00 -15.14 -1.92
C PHE A 22 1.24 -14.05 -2.97
N ALA A 23 1.89 -14.39 -4.10
CA ALA A 23 2.11 -13.46 -5.20
C ALA A 23 0.79 -12.97 -5.82
N LEU A 24 -0.18 -13.88 -6.00
CA LEU A 24 -1.52 -13.51 -6.48
C LEU A 24 -2.26 -12.62 -5.49
N ALA A 25 -2.21 -12.93 -4.20
CA ALA A 25 -2.83 -12.11 -3.16
C ALA A 25 -2.23 -10.70 -3.12
N PHE A 26 -0.91 -10.58 -3.20
CA PHE A 26 -0.23 -9.29 -3.24
C PHE A 26 -0.55 -8.51 -4.52
N GLY A 27 -0.52 -9.15 -5.68
CA GLY A 27 -0.89 -8.52 -6.94
C GLY A 27 -2.35 -8.04 -6.95
N SER A 28 -3.26 -8.82 -6.38
CA SER A 28 -4.67 -8.41 -6.20
C SER A 28 -4.81 -7.23 -5.25
N PHE A 29 -4.05 -7.22 -4.16
CA PHE A 29 -4.03 -6.09 -3.21
C PHE A 29 -3.56 -4.81 -3.89
N GLU A 30 -2.45 -4.85 -4.64
CA GLU A 30 -1.90 -3.69 -5.34
C GLU A 30 -2.88 -3.14 -6.39
N GLN A 31 -3.53 -4.03 -7.15
CA GLN A 31 -4.48 -3.64 -8.21
C GLN A 31 -5.83 -3.16 -7.68
N THR A 32 -6.25 -3.58 -6.48
CA THR A 32 -7.60 -3.31 -5.97
C THR A 32 -7.59 -2.26 -4.87
N VAL A 33 -6.73 -2.44 -3.87
CA VAL A 33 -6.75 -1.63 -2.64
C VAL A 33 -6.14 -0.26 -2.88
N LEU A 34 -5.03 -0.17 -3.63
CA LEU A 34 -4.39 1.12 -3.89
C LEU A 34 -5.30 2.08 -4.68
N PRO A 35 -5.92 1.68 -5.81
CA PRO A 35 -6.85 2.55 -6.51
C PRO A 35 -8.11 2.87 -5.69
N MET A 36 -8.56 1.92 -4.85
CA MET A 36 -9.69 2.15 -3.95
C MET A 36 -9.37 3.24 -2.92
N LEU A 37 -8.18 3.21 -2.30
CA LEU A 37 -7.75 4.26 -1.36
C LEU A 37 -7.59 5.62 -2.05
N GLU A 38 -7.05 5.65 -3.26
CA GLU A 38 -6.94 6.88 -4.03
C GLU A 38 -8.31 7.47 -4.37
N SER A 39 -9.26 6.64 -4.83
CA SER A 39 -10.62 7.08 -5.13
C SER A 39 -11.36 7.56 -3.87
N MET A 40 -11.14 6.95 -2.71
CA MET A 40 -11.65 7.44 -1.42
C MET A 40 -11.06 8.81 -1.05
N LEU A 41 -9.75 9.01 -1.24
CA LEU A 41 -9.12 10.32 -0.99
C LEU A 41 -9.65 11.40 -1.93
N ARG A 42 -9.88 11.06 -3.21
CA ARG A 42 -10.52 11.95 -4.18
C ARG A 42 -11.93 12.32 -3.76
N ALA A 43 -12.78 11.34 -3.46
CA ALA A 43 -14.14 11.57 -2.99
C ALA A 43 -14.17 12.41 -1.69
N LYS A 44 -13.22 12.16 -0.78
CA LYS A 44 -13.05 12.96 0.44
C LYS A 44 -12.67 14.41 0.12
N ALA A 45 -11.73 14.65 -0.78
CA ALA A 45 -11.35 16.00 -1.20
C ALA A 45 -12.52 16.76 -1.82
N GLU A 46 -13.32 16.11 -2.68
CA GLU A 46 -14.52 16.70 -3.29
C GLU A 46 -15.59 17.04 -2.23
N SER A 47 -15.86 16.09 -1.32
CA SER A 47 -16.82 16.26 -0.24
C SER A 47 -16.43 17.39 0.70
N LEU A 48 -15.16 17.43 1.15
CA LEU A 48 -14.63 18.49 1.99
C LEU A 48 -14.68 19.85 1.27
N THR A 49 -14.28 19.91 0.01
CA THR A 49 -14.31 21.15 -0.78
C THR A 49 -15.74 21.71 -0.88
N ARG A 50 -16.72 20.85 -1.13
CA ARG A 50 -18.14 21.23 -1.19
C ARG A 50 -18.68 21.68 0.18
N SER A 51 -18.30 20.99 1.25
CA SER A 51 -18.69 21.38 2.61
C SER A 51 -18.06 22.72 3.00
N VAL A 52 -16.80 22.94 2.65
CA VAL A 52 -16.09 24.19 2.92
C VAL A 52 -16.72 25.33 2.16
N SER A 53 -16.99 25.18 0.87
CA SER A 53 -17.60 26.25 0.07
C SER A 53 -18.95 26.69 0.58
N ALA A 54 -19.74 25.76 1.13
CA ALA A 54 -21.04 26.07 1.72
C ALA A 54 -20.95 26.69 3.13
N GLY A 55 -19.81 26.56 3.82
CA GLY A 55 -19.61 27.13 5.14
C GLY A 55 -18.88 28.47 5.14
N ILE A 56 -18.13 28.78 4.06
CA ILE A 56 -17.30 29.99 3.98
C ILE A 56 -17.96 31.16 3.25
N ASP A 57 -19.12 30.97 2.66
CA ASP A 57 -19.85 32.00 1.92
C ASP A 57 -20.17 33.23 2.79
N VAL A 58 -20.72 33.01 3.99
CA VAL A 58 -21.03 34.06 4.97
C VAL A 58 -19.77 34.79 5.49
N PRO A 59 -18.74 34.11 6.03
CA PRO A 59 -17.53 34.80 6.49
C PRO A 59 -16.78 35.52 5.37
N LEU A 60 -16.76 34.96 4.16
CA LEU A 60 -16.10 35.61 3.03
C LEU A 60 -16.85 36.88 2.60
N TRP A 61 -18.18 36.85 2.60
CA TRP A 61 -19.02 38.03 2.34
C TRP A 61 -18.85 39.11 3.40
N ALA A 62 -18.78 38.72 4.68
CA ALA A 62 -18.59 39.64 5.80
C ALA A 62 -17.15 40.13 5.98
N GLU A 63 -16.21 39.63 5.17
CA GLU A 63 -14.76 39.85 5.30
C GLU A 63 -14.21 39.52 6.71
N ASP A 64 -14.88 38.64 7.45
CA ASP A 64 -14.52 38.26 8.82
C ASP A 64 -13.56 37.08 8.82
N ARG A 65 -12.26 37.40 8.93
CA ARG A 65 -11.18 36.40 9.00
C ARG A 65 -11.28 35.47 10.21
N ALA A 66 -11.76 35.96 11.35
CA ALA A 66 -11.86 35.14 12.55
C ALA A 66 -12.97 34.09 12.40
N LEU A 67 -14.08 34.46 11.77
CA LEU A 67 -15.15 33.52 11.44
C LEU A 67 -14.69 32.53 10.36
N LEU A 68 -13.94 32.99 9.35
CA LEU A 68 -13.33 32.11 8.34
C LEU A 68 -12.40 31.06 8.97
N ASP A 69 -11.50 31.49 9.87
CA ASP A 69 -10.58 30.60 10.60
C ASP A 69 -11.34 29.55 11.42
N ARG A 70 -12.43 29.97 12.09
CA ARG A 70 -13.27 29.08 12.88
C ARG A 70 -13.98 28.05 12.03
N THR A 71 -14.50 28.44 10.88
CA THR A 71 -15.15 27.53 9.92
C THR A 71 -14.15 26.52 9.35
N LEU A 72 -12.92 26.97 9.05
CA LEU A 72 -11.87 26.11 8.48
C LEU A 72 -11.16 25.22 9.51
N ALA A 73 -11.34 25.48 10.82
CA ALA A 73 -10.67 24.74 11.88
C ALA A 73 -10.93 23.23 11.83
N SER A 74 -12.15 22.81 11.45
CA SER A 74 -12.51 21.39 11.32
C SER A 74 -11.75 20.69 10.18
N VAL A 75 -11.50 21.41 9.09
CA VAL A 75 -10.75 20.90 7.93
C VAL A 75 -9.26 20.84 8.25
N VAL A 76 -8.73 21.84 8.97
CA VAL A 76 -7.33 21.85 9.41
C VAL A 76 -7.04 20.74 10.42
N ALA A 77 -8.05 20.31 11.19
CA ALA A 77 -7.92 19.20 12.13
C ALA A 77 -7.93 17.82 11.44
N ASP A 78 -8.23 17.74 10.15
CA ASP A 78 -8.20 16.47 9.43
C ASP A 78 -6.76 15.95 9.31
N PRO A 79 -6.48 14.67 9.64
CA PRO A 79 -5.13 14.13 9.58
C PRO A 79 -4.55 14.08 8.16
N ASP A 80 -5.39 14.14 7.14
CA ASP A 80 -4.97 14.17 5.73
C ASP A 80 -4.90 15.61 5.20
N PHE A 81 -5.13 16.63 6.02
CA PHE A 81 -5.05 18.03 5.59
C PHE A 81 -3.62 18.42 5.19
N ALA A 82 -3.48 19.02 3.99
CA ALA A 82 -2.23 19.64 3.56
C ALA A 82 -2.38 21.16 3.48
N ALA A 83 -3.37 21.65 2.72
CA ALA A 83 -3.59 23.08 2.56
C ALA A 83 -5.05 23.42 2.24
N VAL A 84 -5.44 24.66 2.52
CA VAL A 84 -6.64 25.31 1.99
C VAL A 84 -6.27 26.70 1.52
N ILE A 85 -6.70 27.04 0.31
CA ILE A 85 -6.52 28.37 -0.28
C ILE A 85 -7.89 28.92 -0.64
N VAL A 86 -8.21 30.09 -0.13
CA VAL A 86 -9.41 30.86 -0.46
C VAL A 86 -8.96 32.07 -1.27
N ARG A 87 -9.54 32.22 -2.46
CA ARG A 87 -9.28 33.33 -3.36
C ARG A 87 -10.56 34.12 -3.60
N ASP A 88 -10.44 35.43 -3.74
CA ASP A 88 -11.55 36.32 -4.09
C ASP A 88 -11.93 36.21 -5.57
N VAL A 89 -12.87 37.07 -5.99
CA VAL A 89 -13.31 37.20 -7.39
C VAL A 89 -12.19 37.70 -8.33
N HIS A 90 -11.19 38.41 -7.80
CA HIS A 90 -10.02 38.90 -8.54
C HIS A 90 -8.86 37.88 -8.56
N ASP A 91 -9.11 36.67 -8.06
CA ASP A 91 -8.13 35.60 -7.91
C ASP A 91 -6.98 35.91 -6.93
N GLN A 92 -7.15 36.90 -6.06
CA GLN A 92 -6.23 37.22 -4.98
C GLN A 92 -6.45 36.27 -3.80
N ILE A 93 -5.36 35.86 -3.14
CA ILE A 93 -5.44 34.97 -1.98
C ILE A 93 -5.89 35.79 -0.77
N VAL A 94 -7.12 35.52 -0.30
CA VAL A 94 -7.69 36.17 0.90
C VAL A 94 -7.29 35.40 2.16
N HIS A 95 -7.23 34.08 2.04
CA HIS A 95 -6.83 33.21 3.13
C HIS A 95 -6.03 32.01 2.61
N HIS A 96 -4.99 31.66 3.35
CA HIS A 96 -4.13 30.53 3.04
C HIS A 96 -3.69 29.85 4.34
N ARG A 97 -3.89 28.55 4.40
CA ARG A 97 -3.39 27.71 5.49
C ARG A 97 -2.73 26.48 4.89
N GLY A 98 -1.50 26.19 5.29
CA GLY A 98 -0.70 25.08 4.76
C GLY A 98 0.67 25.55 4.26
N PRO A 99 1.54 24.61 3.84
CA PRO A 99 2.82 24.95 3.23
C PRO A 99 2.62 25.49 1.80
N PRO A 100 3.46 26.44 1.35
CA PRO A 100 3.38 27.00 0.00
C PRO A 100 3.59 25.92 -1.07
N GLY A 101 3.09 26.17 -2.29
CA GLY A 101 3.28 25.29 -3.45
C GLY A 101 2.25 24.17 -3.61
N HIS A 102 1.31 24.02 -2.67
CA HIS A 102 0.23 23.05 -2.71
C HIS A 102 -1.05 23.65 -3.31
N GLU A 103 -0.95 24.23 -4.50
CA GLU A 103 -2.12 24.82 -5.18
C GLU A 103 -2.66 23.88 -6.25
N CYS A 104 -4.00 23.80 -6.36
CA CYS A 104 -4.61 23.19 -7.52
C CYS A 104 -4.22 23.95 -8.79
N ALA A 105 -3.77 23.20 -9.81
CA ALA A 105 -3.39 23.78 -11.08
C ALA A 105 -4.57 24.57 -11.71
N ARG A 106 -4.26 25.76 -12.22
CA ARG A 106 -5.23 26.55 -13.00
C ARG A 106 -5.70 25.73 -14.21
N GLY A 107 -7.01 25.57 -14.37
CA GLY A 107 -7.61 24.85 -15.50
C GLY A 107 -8.17 23.46 -15.17
N GLN A 108 -8.03 22.99 -13.92
CA GLN A 108 -8.71 21.79 -13.46
C GLN A 108 -10.24 21.97 -13.44
N SER A 109 -11.00 20.90 -13.64
CA SER A 109 -12.47 20.93 -13.53
C SER A 109 -12.92 21.21 -12.10
N GLU A 110 -13.99 22.00 -11.97
CA GLU A 110 -14.64 22.31 -10.69
C GLU A 110 -15.21 21.03 -10.05
N LEU A 111 -15.02 20.88 -8.73
CA LEU A 111 -15.46 19.74 -7.93
C LEU A 111 -14.96 18.37 -8.39
N VAL A 112 -13.92 18.32 -9.22
CA VAL A 112 -13.24 17.07 -9.58
C VAL A 112 -11.89 17.05 -8.87
N ALA A 113 -11.66 16.02 -8.05
CA ALA A 113 -10.38 15.86 -7.39
C ALA A 113 -9.31 15.38 -8.37
N HIS A 114 -8.16 16.06 -8.35
CA HIS A 114 -7.00 15.74 -9.17
C HIS A 114 -5.88 15.24 -8.26
N ALA A 115 -5.30 14.09 -8.61
CA ALA A 115 -4.12 13.57 -7.94
C ALA A 115 -2.87 14.24 -8.49
N GLY A 116 -2.07 14.83 -7.61
CA GLY A 116 -0.73 15.35 -7.86
C GLY A 116 0.32 14.52 -7.14
N VAL A 117 1.60 14.93 -7.25
CA VAL A 117 2.69 14.27 -6.54
C VAL A 117 2.57 14.56 -5.04
N GLY A 118 2.22 13.55 -4.25
CA GLY A 118 2.15 13.66 -2.79
C GLY A 118 0.86 14.29 -2.24
N HIS A 119 -0.11 14.62 -3.09
CA HIS A 119 -1.34 15.31 -2.69
C HIS A 119 -2.50 15.05 -3.64
N VAL A 120 -3.73 15.22 -3.13
CA VAL A 120 -4.97 15.25 -3.91
C VAL A 120 -5.62 16.59 -3.68
N CYS A 121 -6.03 17.25 -4.74
CA CYS A 121 -6.55 18.61 -4.66
C CYS A 121 -7.91 18.70 -5.36
N ALA A 122 -8.84 19.46 -4.79
CA ALA A 122 -10.12 19.77 -5.40
C ALA A 122 -10.43 21.26 -5.17
N TRP A 123 -11.17 21.87 -6.08
CA TRP A 123 -11.56 23.28 -5.97
C TRP A 123 -13.00 23.49 -6.40
N THR A 124 -13.63 24.53 -5.86
CA THR A 124 -14.99 24.93 -6.23
C THR A 124 -15.15 26.44 -6.12
N LYS A 125 -16.11 27.00 -6.86
CA LYS A 125 -16.49 28.41 -6.72
C LYS A 125 -17.24 28.62 -5.41
N ILE A 126 -17.08 29.80 -4.85
CA ILE A 126 -17.85 30.27 -3.70
C ILE A 126 -18.87 31.27 -4.23
N SER A 127 -20.14 31.05 -3.91
CA SER A 127 -21.23 31.94 -4.29
C SER A 127 -22.16 32.18 -3.12
N PHE A 128 -22.62 33.42 -2.97
CA PHE A 128 -23.62 33.82 -1.99
C PHE A 128 -24.76 34.51 -2.74
N GLU A 129 -25.98 34.00 -2.60
CA GLU A 129 -27.17 34.51 -3.29
C GLU A 129 -27.00 34.68 -4.82
N GLY A 130 -26.26 33.76 -5.45
CA GLY A 130 -25.98 33.78 -6.89
C GLY A 130 -24.84 34.73 -7.31
N LEU A 131 -24.31 35.55 -6.40
CA LEU A 131 -23.11 36.34 -6.63
C LEU A 131 -21.87 35.51 -6.38
N ARG A 132 -20.93 35.52 -7.34
CA ARG A 132 -19.64 34.84 -7.20
C ARG A 132 -18.72 35.67 -6.29
N LEU A 133 -18.37 35.12 -5.14
CA LEU A 133 -17.45 35.75 -4.18
C LEU A 133 -15.99 35.38 -4.46
N GLY A 134 -15.75 34.18 -4.99
CA GLY A 134 -14.40 33.69 -5.17
C GLY A 134 -14.33 32.20 -5.48
N ARG A 135 -13.24 31.56 -5.04
CA ARG A 135 -13.04 30.11 -5.11
C ARG A 135 -12.28 29.61 -3.90
N VAL A 136 -12.55 28.36 -3.52
CA VAL A 136 -11.78 27.64 -2.51
C VAL A 136 -11.17 26.40 -3.13
N SER A 137 -9.91 26.13 -2.79
CA SER A 137 -9.25 24.86 -3.08
C SER A 137 -8.82 24.21 -1.78
N VAL A 138 -9.17 22.93 -1.64
CA VAL A 138 -8.73 22.07 -0.53
C VAL A 138 -7.73 21.07 -1.08
N VAL A 139 -6.61 20.93 -0.37
CA VAL A 139 -5.55 19.99 -0.70
C VAL A 139 -5.34 19.04 0.46
N LEU A 140 -5.41 17.75 0.14
CA LEU A 140 -5.16 16.64 1.05
C LEU A 140 -3.80 16.01 0.74
N SER A 141 -3.07 15.61 1.78
CA SER A 141 -1.81 14.89 1.66
C SER A 141 -2.03 13.40 1.36
N THR A 142 -1.20 12.82 0.51
CA THR A 142 -1.14 11.36 0.33
C THR A 142 -0.13 10.69 1.26
N ALA A 143 0.52 11.41 2.19
CA ALA A 143 1.62 10.87 3.00
C ALA A 143 1.25 9.62 3.80
N ARG A 144 0.01 9.55 4.32
CA ARG A 144 -0.50 8.36 5.01
C ARG A 144 -0.68 7.19 4.05
N TYR A 145 -1.23 7.46 2.86
CA TYR A 145 -1.33 6.48 1.77
C TYR A 145 0.05 5.96 1.35
N ASP A 146 1.01 6.84 1.15
CA ASP A 146 2.39 6.48 0.77
C ASP A 146 3.10 5.66 1.85
N THR A 147 2.73 5.87 3.12
CA THR A 147 3.23 5.08 4.24
C THR A 147 2.63 3.67 4.23
N VAL A 148 1.33 3.54 3.98
CA VAL A 148 0.66 2.23 3.84
C VAL A 148 1.22 1.45 2.65
N SER A 149 1.39 2.11 1.50
CA SER A 149 1.96 1.49 0.30
C SER A 149 3.39 0.98 0.55
N ARG A 150 4.26 1.81 1.16
CA ARG A 150 5.62 1.37 1.53
C ARG A 150 5.61 0.21 2.52
N TRP A 151 4.74 0.24 3.54
CA TRP A 151 4.61 -0.87 4.49
C TRP A 151 4.17 -2.17 3.81
N ALA A 152 3.22 -2.10 2.86
CA ALA A 152 2.78 -3.26 2.09
C ALA A 152 3.94 -3.87 1.29
N VAL A 153 4.77 -3.04 0.64
CA VAL A 153 5.97 -3.50 -0.08
C VAL A 153 6.96 -4.17 0.87
N TRP A 154 7.23 -3.58 2.04
CA TRP A 154 8.14 -4.19 3.02
C TRP A 154 7.64 -5.54 3.54
N ILE A 155 6.34 -5.67 3.81
CA ILE A 155 5.72 -6.94 4.20
C ILE A 155 5.87 -7.97 3.07
N ALA A 156 5.68 -7.57 1.82
CA ALA A 156 5.82 -8.47 0.67
C ALA A 156 7.26 -8.95 0.49
N VAL A 157 8.24 -8.04 0.57
CA VAL A 157 9.67 -8.38 0.51
C VAL A 157 10.07 -9.28 1.68
N GLY A 158 9.62 -8.98 2.89
CA GLY A 158 9.86 -9.81 4.07
C GLY A 158 9.25 -11.21 3.91
N GLY A 159 8.00 -11.29 3.44
CA GLY A 159 7.33 -12.55 3.14
C GLY A 159 8.06 -13.38 2.09
N LEU A 160 8.55 -12.74 1.02
CA LEU A 160 9.34 -13.40 -0.01
C LEU A 160 10.67 -13.94 0.54
N LEU A 161 11.37 -13.18 1.38
CA LEU A 161 12.62 -13.62 2.00
C LEU A 161 12.41 -14.83 2.92
N VAL A 162 11.37 -14.78 3.76
CA VAL A 162 11.01 -15.92 4.63
C VAL A 162 10.66 -17.14 3.80
N TRP A 163 9.92 -16.96 2.71
CA TRP A 163 9.57 -18.03 1.78
C TRP A 163 10.81 -18.65 1.11
N LEU A 164 11.76 -17.82 0.64
CA LEU A 164 13.02 -18.28 0.06
C LEU A 164 13.89 -19.01 1.09
N MET A 165 13.94 -18.52 2.34
CA MET A 165 14.65 -19.21 3.43
C MET A 165 14.03 -20.57 3.73
N ALA A 166 12.70 -20.68 3.77
CA ALA A 166 12.01 -21.94 3.95
C ALA A 166 12.29 -22.92 2.79
N LEU A 167 12.35 -22.42 1.56
CA LEU A 167 12.71 -23.21 0.38
C LEU A 167 14.14 -23.73 0.47
N GLY A 168 15.09 -22.86 0.80
CA GLY A 168 16.49 -23.23 0.99
C GLY A 168 16.67 -24.24 2.12
N TYR A 169 16.00 -24.02 3.26
CA TYR A 169 16.01 -24.93 4.41
C TYR A 169 15.48 -26.31 4.03
N SER A 170 14.34 -26.39 3.32
CA SER A 170 13.77 -27.66 2.85
C SER A 170 14.76 -28.44 1.96
N ILE A 171 15.48 -27.75 1.06
CA ILE A 171 16.49 -28.37 0.20
C ILE A 171 17.68 -28.91 1.01
N VAL A 172 18.21 -28.11 1.95
CA VAL A 172 19.34 -28.50 2.79
C VAL A 172 18.96 -29.66 3.71
N PHE A 173 17.80 -29.57 4.37
CA PHE A 173 17.27 -30.62 5.23
C PHE A 173 17.14 -31.95 4.50
N ALA A 174 16.58 -31.93 3.28
CA ALA A 174 16.44 -33.12 2.46
C ALA A 174 17.79 -33.72 2.03
N ARG A 175 18.83 -32.91 1.86
CA ARG A 175 20.19 -33.39 1.57
C ARG A 175 20.85 -34.01 2.80
N SER A 176 20.80 -33.32 3.94
CA SER A 176 21.49 -33.72 5.17
C SER A 176 20.89 -34.96 5.83
N PHE A 177 19.56 -35.10 5.87
CA PHE A 177 18.91 -36.23 6.54
C PHE A 177 18.79 -37.49 5.67
N VAL A 178 18.57 -37.33 4.36
CA VAL A 178 18.31 -38.50 3.51
C VAL A 178 19.60 -39.22 3.12
N SER A 179 20.73 -38.51 3.04
CA SER A 179 22.03 -39.12 2.75
C SER A 179 22.43 -40.21 3.76
N PRO A 180 22.46 -39.96 5.08
CA PRO A 180 22.84 -40.97 6.08
C PRO A 180 21.83 -42.13 6.19
N ILE A 181 20.52 -41.88 6.09
CA ILE A 181 19.51 -42.96 6.11
C ILE A 181 19.74 -43.93 4.94
N ARG A 182 20.11 -43.40 3.77
CA ARG A 182 20.43 -44.23 2.60
C ARG A 182 21.69 -45.06 2.83
N ALA A 183 22.71 -44.48 3.45
CA ALA A 183 23.93 -45.19 3.81
C ALA A 183 23.64 -46.35 4.76
N MET A 184 22.81 -46.13 5.79
CA MET A 184 22.36 -47.18 6.72
C MET A 184 21.54 -48.27 6.03
N MET A 185 20.59 -47.91 5.16
CA MET A 185 19.80 -48.90 4.41
C MET A 185 20.66 -49.75 3.47
N VAL A 186 21.64 -49.14 2.78
CA VAL A 186 22.56 -49.88 1.91
C VAL A 186 23.44 -50.82 2.74
N PHE A 187 23.93 -50.35 3.89
CA PHE A 187 24.71 -51.14 4.82
C PHE A 187 23.92 -52.36 5.34
N SER A 188 22.68 -52.17 5.82
CA SER A 188 21.89 -53.30 6.32
C SER A 188 21.58 -54.32 5.22
N ARG A 189 21.36 -53.87 3.98
CA ARG A 189 21.14 -54.74 2.82
C ARG A 189 22.38 -55.56 2.46
N GLN A 190 23.57 -54.96 2.56
CA GLN A 190 24.85 -55.66 2.36
C GLN A 190 25.13 -56.67 3.47
N VAL A 191 24.82 -56.34 4.73
CA VAL A 191 24.93 -57.26 5.86
C VAL A 191 23.98 -58.45 5.71
N ALA A 192 22.70 -58.19 5.43
CA ALA A 192 21.69 -59.24 5.23
C ALA A 192 21.94 -60.10 3.98
N GLY A 193 22.59 -59.53 2.95
CA GLY A 193 22.96 -60.24 1.72
C GLY A 193 24.21 -61.13 1.85
N GLY A 194 24.77 -61.31 3.06
CA GLY A 194 25.91 -62.21 3.28
C GLY A 194 27.26 -61.68 2.78
N ALA A 195 27.37 -60.39 2.44
CA ALA A 195 28.63 -59.81 1.97
C ALA A 195 29.75 -59.86 3.03
N PHE A 196 29.39 -59.96 4.31
CA PHE A 196 30.34 -60.19 5.40
C PHE A 196 30.81 -61.65 5.50
N ALA A 197 29.97 -62.62 5.16
CA ALA A 197 30.35 -64.05 5.17
C ALA A 197 31.43 -64.34 4.12
N ARG A 198 31.32 -63.76 2.91
CA ARG A 198 32.35 -63.90 1.85
C ARG A 198 33.70 -63.27 2.18
N ARG A 199 33.77 -62.32 3.12
CA ARG A 199 35.05 -61.74 3.55
C ARG A 199 35.73 -62.54 4.65
N LEU A 200 35.00 -63.39 5.37
CA LEU A 200 35.53 -64.29 6.39
C LEU A 200 36.03 -65.63 5.81
N GLU A 201 35.63 -66.00 4.60
CA GLU A 201 36.11 -67.22 3.92
C GLU A 201 37.44 -67.06 3.16
N VAL A 202 37.95 -65.83 3.01
CA VAL A 202 39.16 -65.51 2.22
C VAL A 202 40.35 -65.07 3.11
N GLY A 203 40.16 -65.02 4.43
CA GLY A 203 41.23 -64.80 5.42
C GLY A 203 41.42 -66.03 6.28
#